data_AF-A0A1S4BSL0-F1
#
_entry.id   AF-A0A1S4BSL0-F1
#
_cell.length_a   1.000
_cell.length_b   1.000
_cell.length_c   1.000
_cell.angle_alpha   90.00
_cell.angle_beta   90.00
_cell.angle_gamma   90.00
#
_symmetry.space_group_name_H-M   'P 1'
#
loop_
_entity.id
_entity.type
_entity.pdbx_description
1 polymer ?
#
loop_
_entity_poly.entity_id
_entity_poly.type
_entity_poly.pdbx_seq_one_letter_code
_entity_poly.pdbx_strand_id
1 'polypeptide(L)'
;MQSPESCLSCSTTLIADEDEEVADVETPVKAVEKILNYKFLKPKLLEEALAHPSCIDSVSYKRLEIAGDAALGLAVVNLFYLEYPELVQGQLSLLRSANVSTEKLARVAVRHGLYKYVRCRATAALDEKVKEFVITVQQEEQSEFYGGAMKAPKVLANIVESVAAAVYVDCGFDPKNVWLIFRGLLEPIITLDLLEEQPQPVTLLYELCQKVGKKGRYKALQRRRERHS
;
A
#
# COMPACT_ATOMS: atom_id res chain seq x y z
N MET A 1 -17.94 -70.16 0.61
CA MET A 1 -18.34 -70.27 2.04
C MET A 1 -17.10 -70.10 2.88
N GLN A 2 -17.16 -69.17 3.83
CA GLN A 2 -16.31 -69.01 5.03
C GLN A 2 -14.78 -68.82 4.87
N SER A 3 -14.36 -67.59 5.12
CA SER A 3 -13.18 -67.26 5.94
C SER A 3 -13.37 -67.80 7.38
N PRO A 4 -12.30 -67.95 8.19
CA PRO A 4 -11.75 -66.81 8.96
C PRO A 4 -10.24 -66.84 9.30
N GLU A 5 -9.68 -65.63 9.51
CA GLU A 5 -8.76 -65.19 10.60
C GLU A 5 -7.35 -65.84 10.73
N SER A 6 -6.24 -65.18 11.12
CA SER A 6 -5.97 -63.91 11.83
C SER A 6 -4.45 -63.61 11.86
N CYS A 7 -4.09 -62.32 12.04
CA CYS A 7 -2.94 -61.77 12.82
C CYS A 7 -1.49 -62.03 12.37
N LEU A 8 -0.47 -61.18 12.57
CA LEU A 8 -0.26 -59.78 13.00
C LEU A 8 1.28 -59.60 12.93
N SER A 9 1.79 -58.55 12.27
CA SER A 9 2.96 -57.77 12.75
C SER A 9 3.30 -56.65 11.76
N CYS A 10 2.82 -55.45 12.03
CA CYS A 10 3.46 -54.23 11.52
C CYS A 10 3.63 -53.31 12.72
N SER A 11 4.90 -53.05 13.07
CA SER A 11 5.28 -52.26 14.23
C SER A 11 4.79 -50.83 14.10
N THR A 12 3.78 -50.48 14.89
CA THR A 12 3.36 -49.10 15.13
C THR A 12 4.34 -48.46 16.11
N THR A 13 5.25 -47.62 15.62
CA THR A 13 5.88 -46.60 16.46
C THR A 13 4.90 -45.42 16.53
N LEU A 14 4.15 -45.36 17.63
CA LEU A 14 3.45 -44.17 18.05
C LEU A 14 4.50 -43.12 18.43
N ILE A 15 4.73 -42.14 17.57
CA ILE A 15 5.24 -40.84 18.01
C ILE A 15 3.98 -40.06 18.37
N ALA A 16 3.82 -39.80 19.66
CA ALA A 16 2.80 -38.91 20.15
C ALA A 16 3.05 -37.53 19.55
N ASP A 17 2.11 -37.06 18.74
CA ASP A 17 1.99 -35.65 18.40
C ASP A 17 1.68 -34.92 19.73
N GLU A 18 2.73 -34.35 20.32
CA GLU A 18 2.57 -33.26 21.27
C GLU A 18 2.06 -32.07 20.44
N ASP A 19 0.74 -31.95 20.36
CA ASP A 19 0.05 -30.73 19.99
C ASP A 19 0.44 -29.64 21.01
N GLU A 20 1.60 -29.01 20.80
CA GLU A 20 1.87 -27.69 21.35
C GLU A 20 0.85 -26.73 20.73
N GLU A 21 -0.21 -26.42 21.47
CA GLU A 21 -1.01 -25.22 21.25
C GLU A 21 -0.08 -24.00 21.39
N VAL A 22 0.55 -23.63 20.26
CA VAL A 22 1.28 -22.37 20.16
C VAL A 22 0.24 -21.26 20.23
N ALA A 23 0.13 -20.64 21.41
CA ALA A 23 -0.64 -19.44 21.64
C ALA A 23 -0.49 -18.48 20.44
N ASP A 24 -1.60 -18.06 19.84
CA ASP A 24 -1.64 -17.29 18.60
C ASP A 24 -1.03 -15.90 18.79
N VAL A 25 0.30 -15.82 18.80
CA VAL A 25 1.03 -14.56 18.76
C VAL A 25 0.76 -13.96 17.38
N GLU A 26 -0.02 -12.89 17.35
CA GLU A 26 -0.32 -12.16 16.11
C GLU A 26 0.97 -11.52 15.60
N THR A 27 1.60 -12.17 14.62
CA THR A 27 2.79 -11.65 13.96
C THR A 27 2.41 -10.51 13.01
N PRO A 28 3.33 -9.57 12.71
CA PRO A 28 3.09 -8.53 11.71
C PRO A 28 2.63 -9.09 10.35
N VAL A 29 3.14 -10.27 9.98
CA VAL A 29 2.74 -11.00 8.78
C VAL A 29 1.26 -11.38 8.85
N LYS A 30 0.84 -12.13 9.89
CA LYS A 30 -0.57 -12.54 10.08
C LYS A 30 -1.52 -11.35 10.11
N ALA A 31 -1.11 -10.26 10.76
CA ALA A 31 -1.93 -9.04 10.85
C ALA A 31 -2.15 -8.39 9.48
N VAL A 32 -1.09 -8.28 8.66
CA VAL A 32 -1.21 -7.71 7.31
C VAL A 32 -1.96 -8.66 6.35
N GLU A 33 -1.80 -9.97 6.49
CA GLU A 33 -2.62 -10.95 5.76
C GLU A 33 -4.13 -10.78 6.02
N LYS A 34 -4.50 -10.52 7.28
CA LYS A 34 -5.89 -10.20 7.65
C LYS A 34 -6.37 -8.90 7.01
N ILE A 35 -5.54 -7.85 7.02
CA ILE A 35 -5.87 -6.55 6.39
C ILE A 35 -6.12 -6.72 4.89
N LEU A 36 -5.28 -7.51 4.21
CA LEU A 36 -5.39 -7.76 2.78
C LEU A 36 -6.47 -8.79 2.43
N ASN A 37 -6.97 -9.54 3.41
CA ASN A 37 -7.75 -10.76 3.20
C ASN A 37 -7.05 -11.71 2.20
N TYR A 38 -5.74 -11.87 2.36
CA TYR A 38 -4.88 -12.66 1.47
C TYR A 38 -3.81 -13.38 2.28
N LYS A 39 -3.65 -14.69 2.05
CA LYS A 39 -2.58 -15.50 2.65
C LYS A 39 -1.45 -15.69 1.66
N PHE A 40 -0.24 -15.34 2.05
CA PHE A 40 0.93 -15.47 1.19
C PHE A 40 1.39 -16.93 1.08
N LEU A 41 1.70 -17.35 -0.14
CA LEU A 41 2.40 -18.62 -0.38
C LEU A 41 3.85 -18.53 0.10
N LYS A 42 4.46 -17.35 -0.01
CA LYS A 42 5.82 -17.04 0.46
C LYS A 42 5.81 -15.90 1.50
N PRO A 43 5.55 -16.18 2.79
CA PRO A 43 5.49 -15.16 3.85
C PRO A 43 6.73 -14.27 3.97
N LYS A 44 7.90 -14.79 3.58
CA LYS A 44 9.17 -14.03 3.54
C LYS A 44 9.11 -12.79 2.63
N LEU A 45 8.29 -12.80 1.57
CA LEU A 45 8.08 -11.62 0.72
C LEU A 45 7.42 -10.49 1.50
N LEU A 46 6.43 -10.82 2.34
CA LEU A 46 5.77 -9.86 3.19
C LEU A 46 6.70 -9.36 4.31
N GLU A 47 7.53 -10.23 4.88
CA GLU A 47 8.56 -9.81 5.84
C GLU A 47 9.54 -8.79 5.24
N GLU A 48 10.01 -9.03 4.00
CA GLU A 48 10.86 -8.08 3.26
C GLU A 48 10.10 -6.77 2.97
N ALA A 49 8.84 -6.85 2.56
CA ALA A 49 8.00 -5.69 2.26
C ALA A 49 7.78 -4.76 3.47
N LEU A 50 7.80 -5.31 4.68
CA LEU A 50 7.62 -4.57 5.93
C LEU A 50 8.94 -4.09 6.53
N ALA A 51 10.09 -4.46 5.97
CA ALA A 51 11.41 -4.11 6.50
C ALA A 51 11.92 -2.77 5.95
N HIS A 52 11.97 -1.75 6.81
CA HIS A 52 12.53 -0.45 6.43
C HIS A 52 14.04 -0.57 6.13
N PRO A 53 14.61 0.26 5.23
CA PRO A 53 16.04 0.27 4.91
C PRO A 53 17.02 0.48 6.05
N SER A 54 16.54 0.85 7.24
CA SER A 54 17.37 0.94 8.45
C SER A 54 17.40 -0.35 9.27
N CYS A 55 16.62 -1.37 8.91
CA CYS A 55 16.80 -2.71 9.47
C CYS A 55 18.09 -3.30 8.91
N ILE A 56 19.12 -3.40 9.76
CA ILE A 56 20.44 -3.93 9.37
C ILE A 56 20.37 -5.44 9.14
N ASP A 57 19.51 -6.14 9.88
CA ASP A 57 19.44 -7.60 9.91
C ASP A 57 18.51 -8.23 8.85
N SER A 58 18.01 -7.44 7.90
CA SER A 58 17.03 -7.91 6.90
C SER A 58 17.16 -7.22 5.55
N VAL A 59 16.77 -7.94 4.48
CA VAL A 59 16.59 -7.31 3.16
C VAL A 59 15.47 -6.27 3.26
N SER A 60 15.75 -5.05 2.81
CA SER A 60 14.79 -3.94 2.87
C SER A 60 13.79 -3.96 1.73
N TYR A 61 12.63 -3.35 1.93
CA TYR A 61 11.56 -3.26 0.94
C TYR A 61 11.89 -2.50 -0.37
N LYS A 62 13.05 -1.86 -0.51
CA LYS A 62 13.36 -0.93 -1.64
C LYS A 62 13.16 -1.53 -3.03
N ARG A 63 13.50 -2.80 -3.22
CA ARG A 63 13.31 -3.47 -4.52
C ARG A 63 11.83 -3.72 -4.79
N LEU A 64 11.10 -4.12 -3.76
CA LEU A 64 9.65 -4.31 -3.80
C LEU A 64 8.93 -2.99 -4.04
N GLU A 65 9.33 -1.89 -3.39
CA GLU A 65 8.79 -0.54 -3.64
C GLU A 65 8.75 -0.20 -5.13
N ILE A 66 9.87 -0.39 -5.84
CA ILE A 66 9.97 -0.07 -7.27
C ILE A 66 9.04 -0.96 -8.11
N ALA A 67 9.02 -2.27 -7.83
CA ALA A 67 8.13 -3.19 -8.53
C ALA A 67 6.65 -2.90 -8.25
N GLY A 68 6.35 -2.45 -7.03
CA GLY A 68 5.02 -2.15 -6.53
C GLY A 68 4.42 -0.90 -7.15
N ASP A 69 5.21 0.17 -7.27
CA ASP A 69 4.80 1.38 -7.99
C ASP A 69 4.39 1.06 -9.43
N ALA A 70 5.19 0.25 -10.13
CA ALA A 70 4.88 -0.19 -11.48
C ALA A 70 3.63 -1.08 -11.54
N ALA A 71 3.51 -2.05 -10.63
CA ALA A 71 2.40 -2.99 -10.59
C ALA A 71 1.06 -2.31 -10.24
N LEU A 72 1.03 -1.44 -9.22
CA LEU A 72 -0.15 -0.65 -8.85
C LEU A 72 -0.54 0.32 -9.96
N GLY A 73 0.45 1.01 -10.54
CA GLY A 73 0.23 1.91 -11.66
C GLY A 73 -0.43 1.20 -12.84
N LEU A 74 0.06 0.02 -13.21
CA LEU A 74 -0.51 -0.79 -14.28
C LEU A 74 -1.89 -1.34 -13.93
N ALA A 75 -2.09 -1.82 -12.69
CA ALA A 75 -3.38 -2.32 -12.21
C ALA A 75 -4.48 -1.25 -12.32
N VAL A 76 -4.19 -0.02 -11.87
CA VAL A 76 -5.11 1.12 -11.97
C VAL A 76 -5.34 1.56 -13.42
N VAL A 77 -4.29 1.61 -14.24
CA VAL A 77 -4.46 1.94 -15.67
C VAL A 77 -5.32 0.89 -16.37
N ASN A 78 -5.13 -0.40 -16.08
CA ASN A 78 -5.93 -1.47 -16.65
C ASN A 78 -7.41 -1.35 -16.27
N LEU A 79 -7.73 -0.94 -15.03
CA LEU A 79 -9.10 -0.66 -14.61
C LEU A 79 -9.72 0.39 -15.55
N PHE A 80 -9.13 1.59 -15.62
CA PHE A 80 -9.71 2.70 -16.37
C PHE A 80 -9.71 2.47 -17.88
N TYR A 81 -8.70 1.78 -18.41
CA TYR A 81 -8.63 1.43 -19.82
C TYR A 81 -9.76 0.50 -20.24
N LEU A 82 -10.16 -0.43 -19.37
CA LEU A 82 -11.24 -1.37 -19.65
C LEU A 82 -12.62 -0.77 -19.37
N GLU A 83 -12.75 0.03 -18.32
CA GLU A 83 -14.03 0.62 -17.89
C GLU A 83 -14.44 1.82 -18.75
N TYR A 84 -13.47 2.58 -19.25
CA TYR A 84 -13.71 3.78 -20.05
C TYR A 84 -12.87 3.76 -21.34
N PRO A 85 -13.29 3.01 -22.38
CA PRO A 85 -12.53 2.86 -23.62
C PRO A 85 -12.27 4.16 -24.40
N GLU A 86 -13.09 5.19 -24.15
CA GLU A 86 -13.03 6.49 -24.83
C GLU A 86 -12.05 7.48 -24.17
N LEU A 87 -11.40 7.10 -23.06
CA LEU A 87 -10.46 8.00 -22.37
C LEU A 87 -9.25 8.32 -23.21
N VAL A 88 -8.93 9.61 -23.29
CA VAL A 88 -7.69 10.06 -23.93
C VAL A 88 -6.48 9.87 -23.00
N GLN A 89 -5.29 9.79 -23.58
CA GLN A 89 -4.02 9.57 -22.86
C GLN A 89 -3.84 10.48 -21.63
N GLY A 90 -4.20 11.76 -21.75
CA GLY A 90 -4.09 12.74 -20.66
C GLY A 90 -4.98 12.40 -19.46
N GLN A 91 -6.22 11.97 -19.72
CA GLN A 91 -7.17 11.58 -18.67
C GLN A 91 -6.72 10.29 -17.96
N LEU A 92 -6.23 9.29 -18.70
CA LEU A 92 -5.66 8.07 -18.10
C LEU A 92 -4.46 8.39 -17.20
N SER A 93 -3.58 9.29 -17.64
CA SER A 93 -2.42 9.71 -16.86
C SER A 93 -2.83 10.46 -15.57
N LEU A 94 -3.86 11.30 -15.67
CA LEU A 94 -4.45 12.03 -14.55
C LEU A 94 -5.07 11.06 -13.53
N LEU A 95 -5.93 10.15 -13.98
CA LEU A 95 -6.57 9.14 -13.13
C LEU A 95 -5.56 8.22 -12.45
N ARG A 96 -4.53 7.77 -13.19
CA ARG A 96 -3.41 7.02 -12.60
C ARG A 96 -2.75 7.81 -11.47
N SER A 97 -2.39 9.07 -11.72
CA SER A 97 -1.70 9.90 -10.73
C SER A 97 -2.59 10.24 -9.53
N ALA A 98 -3.90 10.35 -9.73
CA ALA A 98 -4.85 10.59 -8.64
C ALA A 98 -4.97 9.37 -7.71
N ASN A 99 -4.96 8.16 -8.26
CA ASN A 99 -5.15 6.91 -7.52
C ASN A 99 -3.85 6.27 -7.02
N VAL A 100 -2.72 6.54 -7.67
CA VAL A 100 -1.40 6.01 -7.33
C VAL A 100 -0.44 7.18 -7.18
N SER A 101 -0.44 7.79 -6.00
CA SER A 101 0.49 8.85 -5.61
C SER A 101 0.96 8.66 -4.18
N THR A 102 2.06 9.32 -3.83
CA THR A 102 2.58 9.28 -2.45
C THR A 102 1.54 9.77 -1.43
N GLU A 103 0.76 10.80 -1.76
CA GLU A 103 -0.28 11.33 -0.88
C GLU A 103 -1.44 10.34 -0.68
N LYS A 104 -1.91 9.73 -1.77
CA LYS A 104 -2.99 8.74 -1.72
C LYS A 104 -2.56 7.48 -0.98
N LEU A 105 -1.42 6.89 -1.35
CA LEU A 105 -0.93 5.65 -0.77
C LEU A 105 -0.51 5.81 0.70
N ALA A 106 0.02 6.96 1.10
CA ALA A 106 0.30 7.22 2.51
C ALA A 106 -0.99 7.25 3.35
N ARG A 107 -2.08 7.84 2.83
CA ARG A 107 -3.40 7.80 3.51
C ARG A 107 -3.97 6.39 3.58
N VAL A 108 -3.82 5.59 2.52
CA VAL A 108 -4.16 4.16 2.53
C VAL A 108 -3.41 3.45 3.65
N ALA A 109 -2.10 3.68 3.79
CA ALA A 109 -1.30 3.08 4.86
C ALA A 109 -1.83 3.42 6.26
N VAL A 110 -2.27 4.66 6.48
CA VAL A 110 -2.82 5.13 7.76
C VAL A 110 -4.21 4.55 8.02
N ARG A 111 -5.14 4.67 7.06
CA ARG A 111 -6.53 4.23 7.18
C ARG A 111 -6.65 2.75 7.51
N HIS A 112 -5.80 1.93 6.90
CA HIS A 112 -5.77 0.48 7.14
C HIS A 112 -4.79 0.05 8.23
N GLY A 113 -4.11 1.00 8.89
CA GLY A 113 -3.18 0.70 9.98
C GLY A 113 -1.89 0.00 9.56
N LEU A 114 -1.59 -0.13 8.27
CA LEU A 114 -0.39 -0.80 7.75
C LEU A 114 0.91 -0.23 8.31
N TYR A 115 0.94 1.09 8.54
CA TYR A 115 2.10 1.79 9.10
C TYR A 115 2.58 1.22 10.45
N LYS A 116 1.69 0.56 11.21
CA LYS A 116 2.01 -0.04 12.51
C LYS A 116 2.95 -1.24 12.40
N TYR A 117 2.99 -1.90 11.25
CA TYR A 117 3.73 -3.14 11.03
C TYR A 117 5.10 -2.93 10.36
N VAL A 118 5.48 -1.67 10.11
CA VAL A 118 6.80 -1.34 9.56
C VAL A 118 7.88 -1.64 10.59
N ARG A 119 8.81 -2.52 10.24
CA ARG A 119 9.95 -2.90 11.07
C ARG A 119 11.06 -1.85 10.96
N CYS A 120 11.69 -1.56 12.10
CA CYS A 120 12.81 -0.63 12.29
C CYS A 120 12.61 0.75 11.66
N ARG A 121 11.97 1.68 12.36
CA ARG A 121 11.87 3.06 11.86
C ARG A 121 13.18 3.81 12.13
N ALA A 122 13.72 4.45 11.10
CA ALA A 122 15.11 4.89 11.06
C ALA A 122 15.50 5.94 12.11
N THR A 123 14.58 6.85 12.46
CA THR A 123 14.88 7.98 13.35
C THR A 123 13.66 8.44 14.12
N ALA A 124 13.87 9.00 15.32
CA ALA A 124 12.80 9.62 16.11
C ALA A 124 12.08 10.76 15.35
N ALA A 125 12.79 11.51 14.51
CA ALA A 125 12.21 12.55 13.68
C ALA A 125 11.25 11.99 12.61
N LEU A 126 11.57 10.83 12.01
CA LEU A 126 10.65 10.16 11.09
C LEU A 126 9.41 9.66 11.83
N ASP A 127 9.59 9.11 13.03
CA ASP A 127 8.49 8.66 13.88
C ASP A 127 7.53 9.79 14.25
N GLU A 128 8.07 10.93 14.67
CA GLU A 128 7.29 12.11 15.00
C GLU A 128 6.51 12.61 13.77
N LYS A 129 7.17 12.67 12.60
CA LYS A 129 6.51 13.06 11.36
C LYS A 129 5.40 12.08 10.95
N VAL A 130 5.61 10.78 11.12
CA VAL A 130 4.56 9.77 10.87
C VAL A 130 3.41 9.93 11.85
N LYS A 131 3.69 10.18 13.15
CA LYS A 131 2.65 10.43 14.16
C LYS A 131 1.81 11.67 13.82
N GLU A 132 2.46 12.78 13.48
CA GLU A 132 1.77 14.02 13.10
C GLU A 132 0.89 13.82 11.85
N PHE A 133 1.40 13.10 10.85
CA PHE A 133 0.64 12.77 9.66
C PHE A 133 -0.57 11.86 9.98
N VAL A 134 -0.38 10.85 10.84
CA VAL A 134 -1.48 9.96 11.26
C VAL A 134 -2.58 10.75 11.96
N ILE A 135 -2.23 11.66 12.88
CA ILE A 135 -3.21 12.51 13.59
C ILE A 135 -3.97 13.39 12.58
N THR A 136 -3.24 14.00 11.64
CA THR A 136 -3.84 14.84 10.60
C THR A 136 -4.86 14.05 9.79
N VAL A 137 -4.48 12.89 9.24
CA VAL A 137 -5.36 12.05 8.41
C VAL A 137 -6.57 11.51 9.19
N GLN A 138 -6.45 11.29 10.49
CA GLN A 138 -7.58 10.87 11.35
C GLN A 138 -8.60 12.00 11.61
N GLN A 139 -8.17 13.25 11.46
CA GLN A 139 -9.02 14.44 11.63
C GLN A 139 -9.56 14.96 10.29
N GLU A 140 -8.97 14.56 9.16
CA GLU A 140 -9.47 14.85 7.82
C GLU A 140 -10.86 14.19 7.65
N GLU A 141 -11.85 14.96 7.17
CA GLU A 141 -13.10 14.38 6.70
C GLU A 141 -12.83 13.48 5.48
N GLN A 142 -13.67 12.46 5.27
CA GLN A 142 -13.45 11.45 4.23
C GLN A 142 -13.30 12.03 2.81
N SER A 143 -13.70 13.29 2.56
CA SER A 143 -13.65 13.95 1.26
C SER A 143 -12.29 14.51 0.85
N GLU A 144 -11.29 14.58 1.73
CA GLU A 144 -9.95 15.04 1.32
C GLU A 144 -9.15 13.92 0.64
N PHE A 145 -9.44 13.69 -0.64
CA PHE A 145 -8.80 12.65 -1.45
C PHE A 145 -7.40 13.03 -1.96
N TYR A 146 -7.06 14.32 -1.87
CA TYR A 146 -6.11 14.97 -2.77
C TYR A 146 -5.05 15.80 -2.04
N GLY A 147 -4.33 15.16 -1.11
CA GLY A 147 -3.28 15.84 -0.36
C GLY A 147 -3.86 16.88 0.61
N GLY A 148 -4.02 16.47 1.86
CA GLY A 148 -4.43 17.34 2.95
C GLY A 148 -3.34 18.32 3.38
N ALA A 149 -3.54 18.90 4.56
CA ALA A 149 -2.73 20.03 5.05
C ALA A 149 -1.24 19.70 5.26
N MET A 150 -0.88 18.42 5.36
CA MET A 150 0.48 17.95 5.55
C MET A 150 0.97 17.10 4.39
N LYS A 151 2.20 17.37 3.95
CA LYS A 151 2.93 16.53 3.00
C LYS A 151 3.21 15.13 3.58
N ALA A 152 2.77 14.11 2.87
CA ALA A 152 2.92 12.71 3.25
C ALA A 152 4.39 12.28 3.46
N PRO A 153 4.68 11.54 4.54
CA PRO A 153 5.94 10.80 4.68
C PRO A 153 6.03 9.70 3.60
N LYS A 154 7.01 9.78 2.70
CA LYS A 154 7.18 8.83 1.58
C LYS A 154 7.28 7.37 2.05
N VAL A 155 7.83 7.11 3.24
CA VAL A 155 7.87 5.77 3.85
C VAL A 155 6.50 5.09 3.89
N LEU A 156 5.40 5.83 4.12
CA LEU A 156 4.06 5.26 4.19
C LEU A 156 3.58 4.76 2.83
N ALA A 157 3.82 5.54 1.78
CA ALA A 157 3.52 5.11 0.41
C ALA A 157 4.38 3.91 -0.01
N ASN A 158 5.68 3.94 0.31
CA ASN A 158 6.62 2.88 -0.05
C ASN A 158 6.23 1.53 0.55
N ILE A 159 5.62 1.53 1.74
CA ILE A 159 5.12 0.30 2.38
C ILE A 159 3.91 -0.26 1.65
N VAL A 160 3.00 0.59 1.18
CA VAL A 160 1.87 0.11 0.36
C VAL A 160 2.37 -0.44 -0.97
N GLU A 161 3.30 0.27 -1.61
CA GLU A 161 3.97 -0.16 -2.85
C GLU A 161 4.68 -1.51 -2.63
N SER A 162 5.48 -1.66 -1.57
CA SER A 162 6.22 -2.90 -1.31
C SER A 162 5.33 -4.09 -0.98
N VAL A 163 4.24 -3.91 -0.23
CA VAL A 163 3.29 -4.99 0.05
C VAL A 163 2.53 -5.37 -1.22
N ALA A 164 2.18 -4.42 -2.08
CA ALA A 164 1.60 -4.71 -3.40
C ALA A 164 2.56 -5.50 -4.28
N ALA A 165 3.85 -5.19 -4.24
CA ALA A 165 4.87 -5.96 -4.94
C ALA A 165 5.04 -7.37 -4.37
N ALA A 166 4.95 -7.54 -3.05
CA ALA A 166 4.99 -8.88 -2.45
C ALA A 166 3.86 -9.73 -3.01
N VAL A 167 2.62 -9.21 -3.07
CA VAL A 167 1.48 -9.90 -3.71
C VAL A 167 1.74 -10.14 -5.20
N TYR A 168 2.26 -9.13 -5.91
CA TYR A 168 2.58 -9.25 -7.33
C TYR A 168 3.54 -10.41 -7.62
N VAL A 169 4.61 -10.55 -6.82
CA VAL A 169 5.60 -11.62 -6.95
C VAL A 169 5.03 -12.97 -6.50
N ASP A 170 4.26 -13.00 -5.42
CA ASP A 170 3.67 -14.23 -4.87
C ASP A 170 2.65 -14.85 -5.83
N CYS A 171 1.89 -14.01 -6.54
CA CYS A 171 0.90 -14.38 -7.54
C CYS A 171 1.45 -14.53 -8.97
N GLY A 172 2.78 -14.66 -9.14
CA GLY A 172 3.38 -14.95 -10.45
C GLY A 172 3.40 -13.79 -11.44
N PHE A 173 3.50 -12.55 -10.95
CA PHE A 173 3.63 -11.33 -11.74
C PHE A 173 2.39 -10.96 -12.57
N ASP A 174 1.18 -11.22 -12.05
CA ASP A 174 -0.08 -10.80 -12.68
C ASP A 174 -0.67 -9.54 -12.00
N PRO A 175 -0.75 -8.39 -12.71
CA PRO A 175 -1.37 -7.17 -12.18
C PRO A 175 -2.86 -7.31 -11.82
N LYS A 176 -3.57 -8.27 -12.41
CA LYS A 176 -4.99 -8.52 -12.07
C LYS A 176 -5.13 -9.00 -10.63
N ASN A 177 -4.24 -9.87 -10.18
CA ASN A 177 -4.24 -10.37 -8.80
C ASN A 177 -3.92 -9.25 -7.82
N VAL A 178 -2.97 -8.37 -8.17
CA VAL A 178 -2.69 -7.16 -7.38
C VAL A 178 -3.96 -6.32 -7.26
N TRP A 179 -4.65 -6.04 -8.36
CA TRP A 179 -5.91 -5.28 -8.33
C TRP A 179 -6.97 -5.94 -7.45
N LEU A 180 -7.22 -7.24 -7.61
CA LEU A 180 -8.24 -7.96 -6.86
C LEU A 180 -8.03 -7.90 -5.35
N ILE A 181 -6.77 -7.98 -4.91
CA ILE A 181 -6.41 -7.95 -3.48
C ILE A 181 -6.35 -6.51 -2.95
N PHE A 182 -5.81 -5.57 -3.74
CA PHE A 182 -5.59 -4.18 -3.28
C PHE A 182 -6.76 -3.23 -3.50
N ARG A 183 -7.72 -3.54 -4.37
CA ARG A 183 -8.84 -2.63 -4.69
C ARG A 183 -9.52 -2.10 -3.44
N GLY A 184 -9.83 -2.98 -2.47
CA GLY A 184 -10.49 -2.61 -1.22
C GLY A 184 -9.66 -1.68 -0.34
N LEU A 185 -8.33 -1.78 -0.42
CA LEU A 185 -7.43 -0.87 0.28
C LEU A 185 -7.36 0.50 -0.39
N LEU A 186 -7.44 0.55 -1.73
CA LEU A 186 -7.35 1.78 -2.52
C LEU A 186 -8.64 2.59 -2.52
N GLU A 187 -9.77 2.00 -2.13
CA GLU A 187 -11.06 2.69 -2.03
C GLU A 187 -11.01 3.94 -1.13
N PRO A 188 -11.77 4.99 -1.48
CA PRO A 188 -12.55 5.11 -2.71
C PRO A 188 -11.64 5.36 -3.92
N ILE A 189 -11.93 4.71 -5.05
CA ILE A 189 -11.25 5.00 -6.32
C ILE A 189 -11.71 6.36 -6.86
N ILE A 190 -10.73 7.19 -7.23
CA ILE A 190 -10.98 8.50 -7.81
C ILE A 190 -11.32 8.34 -9.30
N THR A 191 -12.51 8.76 -9.68
CA THR A 191 -13.00 8.80 -11.07
C THR A 191 -12.87 10.21 -11.66
N LEU A 192 -13.16 10.35 -12.97
CA LEU A 192 -13.17 11.67 -13.62
C LEU A 192 -14.27 12.56 -13.06
N ASP A 193 -15.49 12.04 -12.86
CA ASP A 193 -16.61 12.81 -12.32
C ASP A 193 -16.24 13.44 -10.97
N LEU A 194 -15.56 12.67 -10.09
CA LEU A 194 -15.08 13.18 -8.80
C LEU A 194 -14.00 14.26 -8.96
N LEU A 195 -13.13 14.14 -9.97
CA LEU A 195 -12.12 15.15 -10.28
C LEU A 195 -12.73 16.42 -10.86
N GLU A 196 -13.85 16.32 -11.58
CA GLU A 196 -14.58 17.47 -12.12
C GLU A 196 -15.35 18.20 -11.02
N GLU A 197 -15.96 17.46 -10.09
CA GLU A 197 -16.63 18.02 -8.91
C GLU A 197 -15.65 18.63 -7.91
N GLN A 198 -14.47 18.03 -7.75
CA GLN A 198 -13.42 18.48 -6.82
C GLN A 198 -12.05 18.56 -7.52
N PRO A 199 -11.84 19.58 -8.37
CA PRO A 199 -10.60 19.71 -9.12
C PRO A 199 -9.41 19.99 -8.20
N GLN A 200 -8.38 19.16 -8.35
CA GLN A 200 -7.08 19.33 -7.69
C GLN A 200 -6.49 20.71 -8.04
N PRO A 201 -6.39 21.66 -7.10
CA PRO A 201 -6.05 23.05 -7.42
C PRO A 201 -4.69 23.19 -8.11
N VAL A 202 -3.71 22.36 -7.72
CA VAL A 202 -2.37 22.36 -8.31
C VAL A 202 -2.37 21.78 -9.72
N THR A 203 -3.12 20.69 -9.94
CA THR A 203 -3.25 20.06 -11.26
C THR A 203 -4.03 20.95 -12.22
N LEU A 204 -5.16 21.51 -11.78
CA LEU A 204 -5.95 22.48 -12.54
C LEU A 204 -5.10 23.70 -12.92
N LEU A 205 -4.35 24.25 -11.97
CA LEU A 205 -3.47 25.39 -12.24
C LEU A 205 -2.36 25.02 -13.23
N TYR A 206 -1.79 23.81 -13.13
CA TYR A 206 -0.79 23.32 -14.06
C TYR A 206 -1.35 23.15 -15.47
N GLU A 207 -2.55 22.58 -15.62
CA GLU A 207 -3.25 22.44 -16.91
C GLU A 207 -3.59 23.80 -17.53
N LEU A 208 -4.09 24.75 -16.72
CA LEU A 208 -4.33 26.13 -17.16
C LEU A 208 -3.03 26.80 -17.61
N CYS A 209 -1.94 26.61 -16.87
CA CYS A 209 -0.63 27.13 -17.26
C CYS A 209 -0.16 26.56 -18.60
N GLN A 210 -0.33 25.25 -18.83
CA GLN A 210 0.00 24.61 -20.12
C GLN A 210 -0.86 25.14 -21.27
N LYS A 211 -2.18 25.26 -21.08
CA LYS A 211 -3.10 25.79 -22.10
C LYS A 211 -2.76 27.23 -22.50
N VAL A 212 -2.22 28.02 -21.58
CA VAL A 212 -1.81 29.43 -21.81
C VAL A 212 -0.33 29.54 -22.24
N GLY A 213 0.38 28.41 -22.44
CA GLY A 213 1.79 28.39 -22.85
C GLY A 213 2.78 28.91 -21.79
N LYS A 214 2.36 28.98 -20.52
CA LYS A 214 3.21 29.45 -19.40
C LYS A 214 3.71 28.25 -18.60
N LYS A 215 5.01 28.21 -18.30
CA LYS A 215 5.59 27.25 -17.34
C LYS A 215 5.53 27.84 -15.93
N GLY A 216 4.57 27.39 -15.11
CA GLY A 216 4.51 27.75 -13.69
C GLY A 216 5.71 27.20 -12.92
N ARG A 217 6.47 28.05 -12.21
CA ARG A 217 7.43 27.63 -11.18
C ARG A 217 6.82 27.87 -9.81
N TYR A 218 6.50 26.80 -9.09
CA TYR A 218 6.02 26.89 -7.72
C TYR A 218 7.20 26.87 -6.75
N LYS A 219 7.20 27.77 -5.77
CA LYS A 219 8.09 27.71 -4.60
C LYS A 219 7.21 27.61 -3.37
N ALA A 220 7.54 26.70 -2.46
CA ALA A 220 6.92 26.67 -1.14
C ALA A 220 7.27 27.98 -0.40
N LEU A 221 6.26 28.79 -0.08
CA LEU A 221 6.43 29.95 0.78
C LEU A 221 6.53 29.45 2.23
N GLN A 222 7.74 29.41 2.77
CA GLN A 222 7.95 29.12 4.19
C GLN A 222 7.45 30.33 4.98
N ARG A 223 6.36 30.17 5.74
CA ARG A 223 5.85 31.22 6.64
C ARG A 223 6.95 31.52 7.67
N ARG A 224 7.54 32.72 7.61
CA ARG A 224 8.40 33.21 8.70
C ARG A 224 7.54 33.27 9.97
N ARG A 225 7.87 32.48 10.99
CA ARG A 225 7.38 32.73 12.35
C ARG A 225 7.86 34.11 12.76
N GLU A 226 6.97 35.07 12.81
CA GLU A 226 7.22 36.37 13.42
C GLU A 226 7.48 36.13 14.91
N ARG A 227 8.76 36.23 15.30
CA ARG A 227 9.15 36.30 16.70
C ARG A 227 8.58 37.61 17.25
N HIS A 228 7.44 37.52 17.93
CA HIS A 228 6.98 38.59 18.80
C HIS A 228 7.96 38.64 19.97
N SER A 229 8.73 39.73 20.04
CA SER A 229 9.51 40.13 21.20
C SER A 229 8.85 41.34 21.84
#